data_AF-A0A645GHB2-F1
#
_entry.id   AF-A0A645GHB2-F1
#
_cell.length_a   1.000
_cell.length_b   1.000
_cell.length_c   1.000
_cell.angle_alpha   90.00
_cell.angle_beta   90.00
_cell.angle_gamma   90.00
#
_symmetry.space_group_name_H-M   'P 1'
#
loop_
_entity.id
_entity.type
_entity.pdbx_description
1 polymer ?
#
loop_
_entity_poly.entity_id
_entity_poly.type
_entity_poly.pdbx_seq_one_letter_code
_entity_poly.pdbx_strand_id
1 'polypeptide(L)'
;MQVSSELALDGKLFVGFIALIYLSYLKKKMQEAKLFDRWTLQGVLDEVDLIEVFQAPEVGKVIGEVTKKQKELFLSLGITPASL
;
A
#
# COMPACT_ATOMS: atom_id res chain seq x y z
N MET A 1 14.58 -26.62 -13.33
CA MET A 1 15.84 -26.21 -12.66
C MET A 1 15.59 -24.89 -11.95
N GLN A 2 15.39 -24.89 -10.63
CA GLN A 2 15.44 -23.66 -9.83
C GLN A 2 16.92 -23.34 -9.62
N VAL A 3 17.43 -22.34 -10.32
CA VAL A 3 18.76 -21.79 -10.07
C VAL A 3 18.65 -20.91 -8.83
N SER A 4 18.68 -21.53 -7.66
CA SER A 4 18.86 -20.84 -6.38
C SER A 4 20.35 -20.54 -6.22
N SER A 5 20.85 -19.50 -6.87
CA SER A 5 22.16 -18.96 -6.48
C SER A 5 21.99 -18.16 -5.19
N GLU A 6 23.00 -18.19 -4.32
CA GLU A 6 23.04 -17.41 -3.07
C GLU A 6 22.77 -15.92 -3.36
N LEU A 7 23.25 -15.39 -4.49
CA LEU A 7 22.96 -14.05 -4.98
C LEU A 7 21.46 -13.76 -5.18
N ALA A 8 20.69 -14.72 -5.73
CA ALA A 8 19.25 -14.56 -5.91
C ALA A 8 18.49 -14.63 -4.58
N LEU A 9 19.03 -15.33 -3.58
CA LEU A 9 18.49 -15.39 -2.22
C LEU A 9 18.75 -14.08 -1.48
N ASP A 10 19.97 -13.55 -1.56
CA ASP A 10 20.35 -12.28 -0.95
C ASP A 10 19.54 -11.11 -1.50
N GLY A 11 19.30 -11.09 -2.83
CA GLY A 11 18.42 -10.10 -3.45
C GLY A 11 16.99 -10.13 -2.89
N LYS A 12 16.44 -11.32 -2.61
CA LYS A 12 15.11 -11.46 -1.99
C LYS A 12 15.10 -11.00 -0.54
N LEU A 13 16.13 -11.32 0.24
CA LEU A 13 16.26 -10.86 1.62
C LEU A 13 16.35 -9.34 1.70
N PHE A 14 17.10 -8.72 0.79
CA PHE A 14 17.22 -7.27 0.71
C PHE A 14 15.86 -6.61 0.42
N VAL A 15 15.13 -7.08 -0.60
CA VAL A 15 13.78 -6.57 -0.90
C VAL A 15 12.82 -6.80 0.26
N GLY A 16 12.89 -7.96 0.91
CA GLY A 16 12.08 -8.27 2.10
C GLY A 16 12.37 -7.32 3.26
N PHE A 17 13.64 -6.98 3.49
CA PHE A 17 14.02 -6.01 4.52
C PHE A 17 13.44 -4.62 4.24
N ILE A 18 13.51 -4.15 2.99
CA ILE A 18 12.87 -2.88 2.60
C ILE A 18 11.35 -2.94 2.78
N ALA A 19 10.71 -4.05 2.42
CA ALA A 19 9.27 -4.24 2.66
C ALA A 19 8.90 -4.15 4.15
N LEU A 20 9.75 -4.70 5.04
CA LEU A 20 9.56 -4.61 6.49
C LEU A 20 9.65 -3.17 7.01
N ILE A 21 10.48 -2.31 6.40
CA ILE A 21 10.54 -0.87 6.75
C ILE A 21 9.19 -0.21 6.46
N TYR A 22 8.62 -0.44 5.27
CA TYR A 22 7.31 0.08 4.89
C TYR A 22 6.19 -0.46 5.78
N LEU A 23 6.17 -1.77 6.04
CA LEU A 23 5.19 -2.41 6.93
C LEU A 23 5.28 -1.86 8.35
N SER A 24 6.49 -1.68 8.88
CA SER A 24 6.70 -1.11 10.21
C SER A 24 6.20 0.34 10.30
N TYR A 25 6.48 1.15 9.26
CA TYR A 25 5.98 2.51 9.17
C TYR A 25 4.45 2.56 9.12
N LEU A 26 3.83 1.75 8.27
CA LEU A 26 2.38 1.67 8.15
C LEU A 26 1.74 1.22 9.47
N LYS A 27 2.31 0.19 10.12
CA LYS A 27 1.86 -0.29 11.42
C LYS A 27 1.90 0.80 12.48
N LYS A 28 2.99 1.59 12.53
CA LYS A 28 3.10 2.75 13.42
C LYS A 28 2.02 3.79 13.14
N LYS A 29 1.78 4.13 11.87
CA LYS A 29 0.72 5.08 11.48
C LYS A 29 -0.67 4.59 11.86
N MET A 30 -0.95 3.31 11.68
CA MET A 30 -2.20 2.70 12.12
C MET A 30 -2.38 2.77 13.64
N GLN A 31 -1.31 2.60 14.41
CA GLN A 31 -1.35 2.72 15.86
C GLN A 31 -1.60 4.16 16.31
N GLU A 32 -0.92 5.14 15.71
CA GLU A 32 -1.13 6.58 15.96
C GLU A 32 -2.57 7.00 15.67
N ALA A 33 -3.17 6.45 14.60
CA ALA A 33 -4.54 6.75 14.18
C ALA A 33 -5.63 5.85 14.79
N LYS A 34 -5.26 4.95 15.73
CA LYS A 34 -6.17 3.95 16.34
C LYS A 34 -6.95 3.09 15.33
N LEU A 35 -6.34 2.80 14.19
CA LEU A 35 -6.99 2.03 13.12
C LEU A 35 -7.15 0.54 13.44
N PHE A 36 -6.36 0.00 14.38
CA PHE A 36 -6.45 -1.42 14.78
C PHE A 36 -7.79 -1.82 15.40
N ASP A 37 -8.61 -0.86 15.86
CA ASP A 37 -9.95 -1.12 16.38
C ASP A 37 -10.93 -1.55 15.28
N ARG A 38 -10.63 -1.22 14.02
CA ARG A 38 -11.52 -1.44 12.86
C ARG A 38 -10.85 -2.14 11.69
N TRP A 39 -9.52 -2.12 11.64
CA TRP A 39 -8.74 -2.58 10.50
C TRP A 39 -7.56 -3.45 10.93
N THR A 40 -7.32 -4.52 10.19
CA THR A 40 -6.05 -5.25 10.27
C THR A 40 -5.03 -4.61 9.32
N LEU A 41 -3.74 -4.84 9.56
CA LEU A 41 -2.69 -4.37 8.65
C LEU A 41 -2.91 -4.90 7.22
N GLN A 42 -3.29 -6.17 7.10
CA GLN A 42 -3.66 -6.78 5.83
C GLN A 42 -4.87 -6.08 5.20
N GLY A 43 -5.93 -5.83 5.98
CA GLY A 43 -7.14 -5.18 5.45
C GLY A 43 -6.91 -3.76 4.95
N VAL A 44 -5.96 -3.02 5.52
CA VAL A 44 -5.54 -1.72 4.97
C VAL A 44 -4.83 -1.89 3.63
N LEU A 45 -3.93 -2.87 3.52
CA LEU A 45 -3.23 -3.16 2.26
C LEU A 45 -4.21 -3.59 1.17
N ASP A 46 -5.15 -4.47 1.49
CA ASP A 46 -6.18 -4.94 0.57
C ASP A 46 -7.04 -3.77 0.06
N GLU A 47 -7.47 -2.87 0.95
CA GLU A 47 -8.31 -1.72 0.58
C GLU A 47 -7.59 -0.73 -0.34
N VAL A 48 -6.28 -0.56 -0.17
CA VAL A 48 -5.44 0.30 -1.02
C VAL A 48 -5.16 -0.37 -2.37
N ASP A 49 -4.98 -1.70 -2.40
CA ASP A 49 -4.72 -2.47 -3.63
C ASP A 49 -5.94 -2.50 -4.58
N LEU A 50 -7.15 -2.27 -4.05
CA LEU A 50 -8.38 -2.15 -4.85
C LEU A 50 -8.48 -0.85 -5.66
N ILE A 51 -7.60 0.14 -5.45
CA ILE A 51 -7.68 1.42 -6.16
C ILE A 51 -7.09 1.26 -7.55
N GLU A 52 -7.96 1.32 -8.56
CA GLU A 52 -7.56 1.20 -9.95
C GLU A 52 -6.96 2.52 -10.48
N VAL A 53 -5.92 2.41 -11.30
CA VAL A 53 -5.37 3.53 -12.08
C VAL A 53 -5.46 3.17 -13.55
N PHE A 54 -6.31 3.90 -14.27
CA PHE A 54 -6.48 3.76 -15.70
C PHE A 54 -5.45 4.60 -16.43
N GLN A 55 -4.81 4.05 -17.46
CA GLN A 55 -3.90 4.80 -18.31
C GLN A 55 -4.38 4.76 -19.76
N ALA A 56 -4.65 5.93 -20.33
CA ALA A 56 -4.99 6.09 -21.74
C ALA A 56 -3.92 6.94 -22.45
N PRO A 57 -3.52 6.59 -23.69
CA PRO A 57 -2.47 7.32 -24.42
C PRO A 57 -2.74 8.83 -24.56
N GLU A 58 -4.01 9.21 -24.66
CA GLU A 58 -4.42 10.58 -24.96
C GLU A 58 -4.76 11.41 -23.72
N VAL A 59 -5.10 10.76 -22.59
CA VAL A 59 -5.63 11.40 -21.37
C VAL A 59 -4.63 11.32 -20.21
N GLY A 60 -3.61 10.47 -20.30
CA GLY A 60 -2.65 10.23 -19.22
C GLY A 60 -3.16 9.21 -18.19
N LYS A 61 -2.66 9.29 -16.94
CA LYS A 61 -3.08 8.43 -15.83
C LYS A 61 -4.28 9.05 -15.11
N VAL A 62 -5.37 8.32 -15.03
CA VAL A 62 -6.60 8.70 -14.33
C VAL A 62 -6.83 7.71 -13.19
N ILE A 63 -6.99 8.22 -11.96
CA ILE A 63 -7.33 7.38 -10.81
C ILE A 63 -8.83 7.04 -10.91
N GLY A 64 -9.17 5.77 -10.70
CA GLY A 64 -10.56 5.31 -10.64
C GLY A 64 -11.33 5.90 -9.46
N GLU A 65 -12.57 5.45 -9.27
CA GLU A 65 -13.37 5.94 -8.15
C GLU A 65 -12.73 5.56 -6.80
N VAL A 66 -12.35 6.57 -6.02
CA VAL A 66 -11.96 6.38 -4.62
C VAL A 66 -13.20 6.43 -3.74
N THR A 67 -13.55 5.30 -3.13
CA THR A 67 -14.74 5.16 -2.29
C THR A 67 -14.65 6.05 -1.03
N LYS A 68 -15.79 6.34 -0.41
CA LYS A 68 -15.83 7.09 0.87
C LYS A 68 -14.99 6.41 1.96
N LYS A 69 -15.07 5.08 2.03
CA LYS A 69 -14.29 4.25 2.97
C LYS A 69 -12.78 4.42 2.75
N GLN A 70 -12.32 4.38 1.50
CA GLN A 70 -10.92 4.64 1.15
C GLN A 70 -10.49 6.07 1.49
N LYS A 71 -11.32 7.08 1.19
CA LYS A 71 -11.03 8.48 1.54
C LYS A 71 -10.86 8.67 3.05
N GLU A 72 -11.77 8.12 3.86
CA GLU A 72 -11.67 8.16 5.32
C GLU A 72 -10.43 7.44 5.85
N LEU A 73 -10.09 6.29 5.26
CA LEU A 73 -8.87 5.54 5.58
C LEU A 73 -7.60 6.36 5.29
N PHE A 74 -7.50 6.96 4.10
CA PHE A 74 -6.36 7.82 3.74
C PHE A 74 -6.23 9.03 4.68
N LEU A 75 -7.33 9.72 4.96
CA LEU A 75 -7.32 10.85 5.88
C LEU A 75 -6.89 10.44 7.29
N SER A 76 -7.32 9.26 7.75
CA SER A 76 -6.91 8.71 9.04
C SER A 76 -5.41 8.38 9.08
N LEU A 77 -4.83 7.98 7.95
CA LEU A 77 -3.40 7.76 7.78
C LEU A 77 -2.60 9.06 7.56
N GLY A 78 -3.28 10.22 7.51
CA GLY A 78 -2.65 11.52 7.24
C GLY A 78 -2.25 11.71 5.77
N ILE A 79 -2.87 10.96 4.86
CA ILE A 79 -2.63 11.00 3.43
C ILE A 79 -3.78 11.78 2.79
N THR A 80 -3.45 12.80 1.98
CA THR A 80 -4.45 13.52 1.19
C THR A 80 -4.93 12.60 0.07
N PRO A 81 -6.21 12.21 0.03
CA PRO A 81 -6.74 11.41 -1.07
C PRO A 81 -6.57 12.19 -2.37
N ALA A 82 -6.17 11.52 -3.45
CA ALA A 82 -6.11 12.17 -4.76
C ALA A 82 -7.50 12.73 -5.08
N SER A 83 -7.55 14.05 -5.29
CA SER A 83 -8.76 14.74 -5.71
C SER A 83 -8.88 14.53 -7.22
N LEU A 84 -9.95 13.87 -7.65
CA LEU A 84 -10.43 14.02 -9.03
C LEU A 84 -11.04 15.41 -9.17
#